data_AF-A0A9N9JCQ0-F1
#
_entry.id   AF-A0A9N9JCQ0-F1
#
_cell.length_a   1.000
_cell.length_b   1.000
_cell.length_c   1.000
_cell.angle_alpha   90.00
_cell.angle_beta   90.00
_cell.angle_gamma   90.00
#
_symmetry.space_group_name_H-M   'P 1'
#
loop_
_entity.id
_entity.type
_entity.pdbx_description
1 polymer ?
#
loop_
_entity_poly.entity_id
_entity_poly.type
_entity_poly.pdbx_seq_one_letter_code
_entity_poly.pdbx_strand_id
1 'polypeptide(L)' 'LNIDGDIKTLLDNDKYGLAWIPYEFKSIKEIGRGGFATVYSATWKRTVKNTDPLGTVTFTVALKKSCKSDYLNE' A
#
# COMPACT_ATOMS: atom_id res chain seq x y z
N LEU A 1 25.52 -1.70 9.45
CA LEU A 1 24.06 -1.98 9.37
C LEU A 1 23.78 -2.45 7.96
N ASN A 2 23.54 -3.75 7.80
CA ASN A 2 23.25 -4.32 6.49
C ASN A 2 21.74 -4.27 6.32
N ILE A 3 21.28 -3.19 5.68
CA ILE A 3 19.85 -2.86 5.54
C ILE A 3 19.08 -4.04 4.92
N ASP A 4 19.67 -4.78 3.98
CA ASP A 4 19.00 -5.88 3.29
C ASP A 4 18.87 -7.15 4.15
N GLY A 5 19.90 -7.49 4.92
CA GLY A 5 19.88 -8.66 5.82
C GLY A 5 18.97 -8.45 7.02
N ASP A 6 18.97 -7.24 7.56
CA ASP A 6 18.17 -6.86 8.73
C ASP A 6 16.67 -6.77 8.36
N ILE A 7 16.32 -6.24 7.17
CA ILE A 7 14.93 -6.19 6.68
C ILE A 7 14.35 -7.58 6.44
N LYS A 8 15.12 -8.48 5.81
CA LYS A 8 14.65 -9.85 5.54
C LYS A 8 14.28 -10.58 6.83
N THR A 9 15.11 -10.43 7.85
CA THR A 9 14.88 -11.03 9.18
C THR A 9 13.68 -10.43 9.90
N LEU A 10 13.33 -9.16 9.66
CA LEU A 10 12.11 -8.54 10.21
C LEU A 10 10.84 -9.02 9.52
N LEU A 11 10.90 -9.29 8.22
CA LEU A 11 9.76 -9.79 7.44
C LEU A 11 9.47 -11.27 7.69
N ASP A 12 10.52 -12.08 7.91
CA ASP A 12 10.41 -13.52 8.19
C ASP A 12 10.00 -13.82 9.65
N ASN A 13 10.08 -12.82 10.54
CA ASN A 13 9.60 -12.95 11.92
C ASN A 13 8.09 -12.71 11.99
N ASP A 14 7.33 -13.71 12.43
CA ASP A 14 5.88 -13.61 12.68
C ASP A 14 5.47 -12.47 13.63
N LYS A 15 6.42 -11.94 14.41
CA LYS A 15 6.23 -10.78 15.29
C LYS A 15 5.96 -9.48 14.53
N TYR A 16 6.50 -9.33 13.32
CA TYR A 16 6.35 -8.13 12.48
C TYR A 16 5.80 -8.46 11.09
N GLY A 17 5.20 -9.64 10.94
CA GLY A 17 4.60 -10.10 9.69
C GLY A 17 3.64 -9.07 9.12
N LEU A 18 3.93 -8.61 7.89
CA LEU A 18 3.05 -7.70 7.18
C LEU A 18 1.78 -8.46 6.78
N ALA A 19 0.65 -8.09 7.37
CA ALA A 19 -0.64 -8.65 7.00
C ALA A 19 -1.10 -8.08 5.65
N TRP A 20 -1.23 -8.95 4.64
CA TRP A 20 -1.84 -8.58 3.37
C TRP A 20 -3.36 -8.50 3.51
N ILE A 21 -3.92 -7.35 3.15
CA ILE A 21 -5.36 -7.11 3.20
C ILE A 21 -5.88 -7.09 1.76
N PRO A 22 -6.94 -7.86 1.41
CA PRO A 22 -7.57 -7.75 0.10
C PRO A 22 -8.15 -6.34 -0.06
N TYR A 23 -7.80 -5.67 -1.16
CA TYR A 23 -8.19 -4.30 -1.43
C TYR A 23 -8.89 -4.18 -2.78
N GLU A 24 -9.90 -3.31 -2.83
CA GLU A 24 -10.49 -2.83 -4.07
C GLU A 24 -10.54 -1.30 -4.00
N PHE A 25 -9.66 -0.66 -4.79
CA PHE A 25 -9.56 0.79 -4.85
C PHE A 25 -10.34 1.33 -6.05
N LYS A 26 -11.09 2.41 -5.83
CA LYS A 26 -11.80 3.16 -6.86
C LYS A 26 -11.27 4.59 -6.95
N SER A 27 -11.62 5.29 -8.03
CA SER A 27 -11.31 6.72 -8.21
C SER A 27 -9.83 7.06 -8.02
N ILE A 28 -8.93 6.21 -8.53
CA ILE A 28 -7.49 6.39 -8.39
C ILE A 28 -7.07 7.60 -9.24
N LYS A 29 -6.48 8.61 -8.59
CA LYS A 29 -6.02 9.85 -9.24
C LYS A 29 -4.59 10.16 -8.83
N GLU A 30 -3.71 10.44 -9.79
CA GLU A 30 -2.35 10.92 -9.51
C GLU A 30 -2.42 12.27 -8.80
N ILE A 31 -1.73 12.38 -7.67
CA ILE A 31 -1.66 13.64 -6.91
C ILE A 31 -0.25 14.23 -6.92
N GLY A 32 0.75 13.46 -7.33
CA GLY A 32 2.10 13.96 -7.49
C GLY A 32 3.07 12.87 -7.93
N ARG A 33 4.12 13.32 -8.62
CA ARG A 33 5.23 12.48 -9.07
C ARG A 33 6.54 13.13 -8.65
N GLY A 34 7.37 12.35 -7.99
CA GLY A 34 8.76 12.73 -7.68
C GLY A 34 9.74 11.79 -8.36
N GLY A 35 11.04 12.03 -8.17
CA GLY A 35 12.10 11.21 -8.77
C GLY A 35 12.10 9.73 -8.32
N PHE A 36 11.49 9.42 -7.18
CA PHE A 36 11.51 8.07 -6.59
C PHE A 36 10.18 7.33 -6.67
N ALA A 37 9.06 8.03 -6.82
CA ALA A 37 7.73 7.42 -6.79
C ALA A 37 6.65 8.34 -7.37
N THR A 38 5.56 7.72 -7.79
CA THR A 38 4.30 8.42 -8.08
C THR A 38 3.30 8.13 -6.97
N VAL A 39 2.65 9.16 -6.45
CA VAL A 39 1.64 9.06 -5.39
C VAL A 39 0.26 9.30 -6.00
N TYR A 40 -0.69 8.45 -5.62
CA TYR A 40 -2.08 8.52 -6.03
C TYR A 40 -2.98 8.68 -4.82
N SER A 41 -4.08 9.40 -4.95
CA SER A 41 -5.21 9.34 -4.03
C SER A 41 -6.21 8.32 -4.56
N ALA A 42 -6.80 7.54 -3.67
CA ALA A 42 -7.82 6.57 -4.04
C ALA A 42 -8.89 6.43 -2.96
N THR A 43 -10.04 5.91 -3.36
CA THR A 43 -11.14 5.58 -2.46
C THR A 43 -11.14 4.08 -2.19
N TRP A 44 -11.05 3.70 -0.92
CA TRP A 44 -11.15 2.31 -0.47
C TRP A 44 -12.47 2.07 0.24
N LYS A 45 -13.31 1.20 -0.32
CA LYS A 45 -14.60 0.83 0.29
C LYS A 45 -14.45 -0.50 1.00
N ARG A 46 -14.86 -0.55 2.27
CA ARG A 46 -14.86 -1.76 3.08
C ARG A 46 -16.26 -2.00 3.64
N THR A 47 -16.77 -3.19 3.40
CA THR A 47 -18.02 -3.64 4.03
C THR A 47 -17.73 -4.12 5.45
N VAL A 48 -18.39 -3.52 6.43
CA VAL A 48 -18.36 -3.93 7.83
C VAL A 48 -19.70 -4.58 8.12
N LYS A 49 -19.71 -5.90 8.31
CA LYS A 49 -20.93 -6.71 8.38
C LYS A 49 -21.72 -6.56 9.69
N ASN A 50 -21.27 -5.70 10.61
CA ASN A 50 -21.68 -5.72 12.02
C ASN A 50 -22.43 -4.45 12.47
N THR A 51 -22.69 -3.51 11.56
CA THR A 51 -23.27 -2.21 11.91
C THR A 51 -24.19 -1.74 10.79
N ASP A 52 -25.51 -1.87 11.01
CA ASP A 52 -26.63 -1.33 10.23
C ASP A 52 -26.78 -1.78 8.75
N PRO A 53 -28.00 -1.73 8.16
CA PRO A 53 -28.31 -2.37 6.86
C PRO A 53 -27.61 -1.76 5.62
N LEU A 54 -26.74 -0.76 5.82
CA LEU A 54 -25.92 -0.14 4.77
C LEU A 54 -24.45 -0.01 5.23
N GLY A 55 -23.91 -1.03 5.90
CA GLY A 55 -22.58 -1.03 6.52
C GLY A 55 -21.38 -1.02 5.55
N THR A 56 -21.24 0.01 4.71
CA THR A 56 -20.03 0.23 3.89
C THR A 56 -19.32 1.50 4.32
N VAL A 57 -18.11 1.35 4.87
CA VAL A 57 -17.24 2.48 5.22
C VAL A 57 -16.34 2.79 4.02
N THR A 58 -16.19 4.07 3.72
CA THR A 58 -15.34 4.55 2.63
C THR A 58 -14.18 5.35 3.21
N PHE A 59 -12.96 5.00 2.84
CA PHE A 59 -11.72 5.68 3.24
C PHE A 59 -11.07 6.35 2.03
N THR A 60 -10.48 7.51 2.24
CA THR A 60 -9.54 8.11 1.28
C THR A 60 -8.13 7.66 1.67
N VAL A 61 -7.42 7.02 0.75
CA VAL A 61 -6.09 6.45 0.98
C VAL A 61 -5.07 7.02 0.00
N ALA A 62 -3.82 7.11 0.42
CA ALA A 62 -2.69 7.44 -0.45
C ALA A 62 -1.99 6.15 -0.90
N LEU A 63 -1.86 5.96 -2.21
CA LEU A 63 -1.15 4.84 -2.82
C LEU A 63 0.20 5.33 -3.33
N LYS A 64 1.28 4.64 -2.97
CA LYS A 64 2.64 4.92 -3.46
C LYS A 64 3.03 3.85 -4.47
N LYS A 65 3.25 4.24 -5.72
CA LYS A 65 3.85 3.39 -6.76
C LYS A 65 5.34 3.70 -6.83
N SER A 66 6.18 2.75 -6.48
CA SER A 66 7.61 2.85 -6.76
C SER A 66 7.82 2.78 -8.28
N CYS A 67 8.61 3.71 -8.81
CA CYS A 67 9.14 3.54 -10.16
C CYS A 67 10.28 2.53 -10.05
N LYS A 68 10.18 1.39 -10.77
CA LYS A 68 11.39 0.59 -11.05
C LYS A 68 12.37 1.52 -11.74
N SER A 69 13.57 1.57 -11.22
CA SER A 69 14.46 2.67 -11.50
C SER A 69 15.46 2.39 -12.60
N ASP A 70 15.25 1.52 -13.59
CA ASP A 70 16.24 1.20 -14.65
C ASP A 70 17.71 0.89 -14.20
N TYR A 71 18.03 0.86 -12.89
CA TYR A 71 19.37 0.67 -12.31
C TYR A 71 19.82 -0.79 -12.33
N LEU A 72 19.20 -1.62 -13.18
CA LEU A 72 19.63 -2.99 -13.46
C LEU A 72 20.12 -3.14 -14.91
N ASN A 73 20.55 -2.03 -15.53
CA ASN A 73 21.28 -2.02 -16.79
C ASN A 73 22.61 -1.29 -16.60
N GLU A 74 23.52 -1.86 -15.80
CA GLU A 74 24.97 -1.70 -15.97
C GLU A 74 25.69 -2.95 -15.45
#